data_AF-A0A4R6IIP9-F1
#
_entry.id   AF-A0A4R6IIP9-F1
#
_cell.length_a   1.000
_cell.length_b   1.000
_cell.length_c   1.000
_cell.angle_alpha   90.00
_cell.angle_beta   90.00
_cell.angle_gamma   90.00
#
_symmetry.space_group_name_H-M   'P 1'
#
loop_
_entity.id
_entity.type
_entity.pdbx_description
1 polymer ?
#
loop_
_entity_poly.entity_id
_entity_poly.type
_entity_poly.pdbx_seq_one_letter_code
_entity_poly.pdbx_strand_id
1 'polypeptide(L)'
;MSENTPKPIYNDFQEFYTQAVLPVKEANHAWIRLDGKLKGNTRIVFGSFMYQDKKWKVAGDTQFEKLALVFAELQKGNDPFVIKHTRDHQGETLTIKGQPVRDARFYVYSA
;
A
#
# COMPACT_ATOMS: atom_id res chain seq x y z
N MET A 1 14.43 -16.24 -13.85
CA MET A 1 13.39 -17.13 -13.29
C MET A 1 12.86 -16.45 -12.04
N SER A 2 11.82 -15.62 -12.17
CA SER A 2 11.28 -14.90 -11.01
C SER A 2 10.36 -15.85 -10.26
N GLU A 3 10.77 -16.26 -9.06
CA GLU A 3 9.95 -17.10 -8.18
C GLU A 3 8.59 -16.46 -7.98
N ASN A 4 7.55 -17.14 -8.47
CA ASN A 4 6.16 -16.70 -8.36
C ASN A 4 5.61 -17.15 -7.00
N THR A 5 6.26 -16.73 -5.91
CA THR A 5 5.78 -17.01 -4.56
C THR A 5 4.49 -16.20 -4.36
N PRO A 6 3.36 -16.85 -4.06
CA PRO A 6 2.11 -16.13 -3.83
C PRO A 6 2.31 -15.19 -2.65
N LYS A 7 2.16 -13.89 -2.91
CA LYS A 7 2.29 -12.89 -1.85
C LYS A 7 1.13 -13.01 -0.88
N PRO A 8 1.37 -12.87 0.44
CA PRO A 8 0.34 -12.99 1.45
C PRO A 8 -0.79 -11.98 1.19
N ILE A 9 -2.01 -12.45 1.43
CA ILE A 9 -3.23 -11.64 1.42
C ILE A 9 -3.69 -11.53 2.87
N TYR A 10 -3.76 -10.32 3.38
CA TYR A 10 -4.19 -10.02 4.74
C TYR A 10 -5.69 -9.67 4.76
N ASN A 11 -6.36 -9.91 5.89
CA ASN A 11 -7.81 -9.71 6.00
C ASN A 11 -8.21 -8.24 5.98
N ASP A 12 -7.32 -7.35 6.42
CA ASP A 12 -7.53 -5.91 6.37
C ASP A 12 -6.18 -5.15 6.30
N PHE A 13 -6.28 -3.82 6.21
CA PHE A 13 -5.09 -2.97 6.17
C PHE A 13 -4.30 -2.98 7.49
N GLN A 14 -4.96 -3.08 8.65
CA GLN A 14 -4.29 -3.07 9.95
C GLN A 14 -3.42 -4.32 10.12
N GLU A 15 -3.95 -5.47 9.71
CA GLU A 15 -3.23 -6.74 9.68
C GLU A 15 -2.05 -6.68 8.71
N PHE A 16 -2.27 -6.19 7.49
CA PHE A 16 -1.19 -5.97 6.52
C PHE A 16 -0.09 -5.06 7.07
N TYR A 17 -0.47 -3.95 7.70
CA TYR A 17 0.48 -2.98 8.24
C TYR A 17 1.31 -3.58 9.37
N THR A 18 0.66 -4.23 10.33
CA THR A 18 1.33 -4.77 11.52
C THR A 18 2.18 -6.00 11.22
N GLN A 19 1.71 -6.89 10.36
CA GLN A 19 2.41 -8.15 10.08
C GLN A 19 3.41 -8.05 8.92
N ALA A 20 3.20 -7.16 7.95
CA ALA A 20 4.06 -7.05 6.76
C ALA A 20 4.93 -5.79 6.77
N VAL A 21 4.34 -4.64 7.09
CA VAL A 21 4.99 -3.33 6.92
C VAL A 21 5.93 -3.01 8.08
N LEU A 22 5.46 -3.19 9.33
CA LEU A 22 6.26 -2.89 10.53
C LEU A 22 7.56 -3.70 10.59
N PRO A 23 7.57 -5.04 10.40
CA PRO A 23 8.81 -5.81 10.50
C PRO A 23 9.84 -5.37 9.45
N VAL A 24 9.41 -5.00 8.24
CA VAL A 24 10.32 -4.51 7.20
C VAL A 24 10.89 -3.14 7.56
N LYS A 25 10.06 -2.25 8.14
CA LYS A 25 10.51 -0.93 8.57
C LYS A 25 11.51 -1.01 9.73
N GLU A 26 11.28 -1.91 10.68
CA GLU A 26 12.17 -2.17 11.82
C GLU A 26 13.48 -2.85 11.39
N ALA A 27 13.43 -3.78 10.42
CA ALA A 27 14.65 -4.35 9.86
C ALA A 27 15.46 -3.33 9.03
N ASN A 28 14.80 -2.30 8.48
CA ASN A 28 15.39 -1.36 7.53
C ASN A 28 15.01 0.10 7.83
N HIS A 29 15.52 0.65 8.94
CA HIS A 29 15.14 1.99 9.42
C HIS A 29 15.30 3.10 8.36
N ALA A 30 16.35 3.00 7.52
CA ALA A 30 16.66 4.00 6.49
C ALA A 30 15.75 3.93 5.25
N TRP A 31 14.94 2.88 5.09
CA TRP A 31 14.09 2.74 3.91
C TRP A 31 12.91 3.71 3.95
N ILE A 32 12.71 4.40 2.84
CA ILE A 32 11.56 5.29 2.62
C ILE A 32 10.42 4.53 1.93
N ARG A 33 10.74 3.57 1.06
CA ARG A 33 9.83 2.74 0.27
C ARG A 33 9.92 1.27 0.67
N LEU A 34 8.82 0.53 0.46
CA LEU A 34 8.75 -0.91 0.74
C LEU A 34 9.80 -1.75 -0.01
N ASP A 35 10.21 -1.31 -1.20
CA ASP A 35 11.23 -1.97 -2.02
C ASP A 35 12.67 -1.51 -1.74
N GLY A 36 12.86 -0.64 -0.74
CA GLY A 36 14.16 -0.11 -0.34
C GLY A 36 14.81 0.86 -1.33
N LYS A 37 14.15 1.17 -2.45
CA LYS A 37 14.68 2.10 -3.46
C LYS A 37 14.37 3.54 -3.07
N LEU A 38 15.20 4.47 -3.55
CA LEU A 38 14.99 5.91 -3.35
C LEU A 38 14.12 6.53 -4.46
N LYS A 39 14.15 5.97 -5.67
CA LYS A 39 13.47 6.52 -6.86
C LYS A 39 13.12 5.43 -7.89
N GLY A 40 12.30 5.82 -8.86
CA GLY A 40 11.88 4.96 -9.97
C GLY A 40 10.51 4.33 -9.74
N ASN A 41 10.04 3.57 -10.72
CA ASN A 41 8.78 2.82 -10.66
C ASN A 41 9.07 1.34 -10.39
N THR A 42 8.13 0.61 -9.80
CA THR A 42 8.20 -0.83 -9.65
C THR A 42 6.91 -1.52 -10.09
N ARG A 43 7.04 -2.68 -10.73
CA ARG A 43 5.92 -3.60 -10.97
C ARG A 43 5.81 -4.67 -9.87
N ILE A 44 6.68 -4.60 -8.87
CA ILE A 44 6.68 -5.54 -7.75
C ILE A 44 5.55 -5.16 -6.81
N VAL A 45 4.59 -6.06 -6.64
CA VAL A 45 3.62 -6.00 -5.54
C VAL A 45 4.39 -6.33 -4.26
N PHE A 46 4.24 -5.59 -3.16
CA PHE A 46 4.82 -5.92 -1.86
C PHE A 46 3.97 -6.94 -1.11
N GLY A 47 2.66 -6.71 -1.06
CA GLY A 47 1.65 -7.58 -0.44
C GLY A 47 0.24 -7.19 -0.88
N SER A 48 -0.78 -7.80 -0.30
CA SER A 48 -2.18 -7.46 -0.60
C SER A 48 -3.05 -7.51 0.64
N PHE A 49 -4.09 -6.69 0.71
CA PHE A 49 -5.07 -6.74 1.80
C PHE A 49 -6.50 -6.68 1.25
N MET A 50 -7.47 -7.14 2.03
CA MET A 50 -8.89 -7.00 1.70
C MET A 50 -9.42 -5.66 2.23
N TYR A 51 -10.27 -5.00 1.44
CA TYR A 51 -11.01 -3.81 1.84
C TYR A 51 -12.27 -3.69 0.99
N GLN A 52 -13.43 -3.56 1.65
CA GLN A 52 -14.76 -3.56 1.02
C GLN A 52 -14.96 -4.76 0.07
N ASP A 53 -14.72 -5.97 0.60
CA ASP A 53 -14.83 -7.25 -0.14
C ASP A 53 -13.96 -7.37 -1.40
N LYS A 54 -13.03 -6.43 -1.58
CA LYS A 54 -12.12 -6.39 -2.73
C LYS A 54 -10.68 -6.57 -2.27
N LYS A 55 -9.91 -7.29 -3.06
CA LYS A 55 -8.47 -7.43 -2.85
C LYS A 55 -7.73 -6.22 -3.44
N TRP A 56 -6.82 -5.67 -2.65
CA TRP A 56 -6.00 -4.52 -3.02
C TRP A 56 -4.52 -4.88 -2.94
N LYS A 57 -3.80 -4.66 -4.04
CA LYS A 57 -2.37 -4.90 -4.19
C LYS A 57 -1.59 -3.64 -3.83
N VAL A 58 -0.65 -3.75 -2.90
CA VAL A 58 0.25 -2.64 -2.53
C VAL A 58 1.52 -2.75 -3.35
N ALA A 59 1.85 -1.73 -4.14
CA ALA A 59 3.10 -1.71 -4.91
C ALA A 59 4.30 -1.41 -4.00
N GLY A 60 5.46 -1.98 -4.34
CA GLY A 60 6.70 -1.85 -3.55
C GLY A 60 7.29 -0.45 -3.52
N ASP A 61 6.84 0.45 -4.40
CA ASP A 61 7.24 1.86 -4.40
C ASP A 61 6.40 2.74 -3.47
N THR A 62 5.44 2.15 -2.75
CA THR A 62 4.69 2.81 -1.69
C THR A 62 5.60 3.21 -0.54
N GLN A 63 5.42 4.42 -0.01
CA GLN A 63 6.21 4.94 1.11
C GLN A 63 5.66 4.51 2.47
N PHE A 64 6.56 4.17 3.39
CA PHE A 64 6.24 3.79 4.77
C PHE A 64 5.44 4.88 5.49
N GLU A 65 5.80 6.15 5.30
CA GLU A 65 5.11 7.29 5.91
C GLU A 65 3.61 7.30 5.56
N LYS A 66 3.27 7.02 4.29
CA LYS A 66 1.87 7.01 3.84
C LYS A 66 1.09 5.85 4.43
N LEU A 67 1.73 4.69 4.55
CA LEU A 67 1.13 3.54 5.23
C LEU A 67 0.88 3.82 6.71
N ALA A 68 1.82 4.50 7.37
CA ALA A 68 1.68 4.90 8.77
C ALA A 68 0.54 5.90 8.99
N LEU A 69 0.35 6.86 8.08
CA LEU A 69 -0.79 7.80 8.12
C LEU A 69 -2.13 7.07 8.04
N VAL A 70 -2.27 6.13 7.09
CA VAL A 70 -3.47 5.30 6.94
C VAL A 70 -3.73 4.50 8.22
N PHE A 71 -2.69 3.86 8.76
CA PHE A 71 -2.81 3.10 10.01
C PHE A 71 -3.27 4.00 11.17
N ALA A 72 -2.68 5.19 11.32
CA ALA A 72 -3.04 6.14 12.38
C ALA A 72 -4.50 6.62 12.26
N GLU A 73 -5.01 6.84 11.06
CA GLU A 73 -6.42 7.21 10.85
C GLU A 73 -7.38 6.05 11.18
N LEU A 74 -7.03 4.81 10.78
CA LEU A 74 -7.81 3.63 11.14
C LEU A 74 -7.86 3.42 12.65
N GLN A 75 -6.77 3.68 13.37
CA GLN A 75 -6.74 3.61 14.84
C GLN A 75 -7.67 4.65 15.51
N LYS A 76 -7.98 5.76 14.83
CA LYS A 76 -8.98 6.74 15.29
C LYS A 76 -10.42 6.35 14.96
N GLY A 77 -10.63 5.23 14.28
CA GLY A 77 -11.94 4.81 13.75
C GLY A 77 -12.35 5.53 12.47
N ASN A 78 -11.44 6.29 11.85
CA ASN A 78 -11.71 6.94 10.57
C ASN A 78 -11.37 5.99 9.44
N ASP A 79 -12.27 5.84 8.47
CA ASP A 79 -11.92 5.22 7.19
C ASP A 79 -11.07 6.22 6.37
N PRO A 80 -9.79 5.94 6.07
CA PRO A 80 -8.91 6.86 5.36
C PRO A 80 -8.99 6.72 3.83
N PHE A 81 -9.77 5.77 3.30
CA PHE A 81 -9.65 5.35 1.91
C PHE A 81 -10.68 6.00 0.99
N VAL A 82 -10.24 6.35 -0.22
CA VAL A 82 -11.10 6.73 -1.36
C VAL A 82 -10.74 5.87 -2.55
N ILE A 83 -11.72 5.15 -3.07
CA ILE A 83 -11.61 4.40 -4.32
C ILE A 83 -11.73 5.39 -5.49
N LYS A 84 -10.77 5.34 -6.42
CA LYS A 84 -10.79 6.13 -7.65
C LYS A 84 -10.49 5.23 -8.84
N HIS A 85 -11.01 5.58 -10.00
CA HIS A 85 -10.58 4.95 -11.24
C HIS A 85 -9.15 5.36 -11.59
N THR A 86 -8.41 4.44 -12.21
CA THR A 86 -7.14 4.77 -12.85
C THR A 86 -7.38 5.74 -14.00
N ARG A 87 -6.34 6.48 -14.42
CA ARG A 87 -6.44 7.51 -15.47
C ARG A 87 -6.99 6.97 -16.80
N ASP A 88 -6.68 5.72 -17.10
CA ASP A 88 -7.13 4.99 -18.30
C ASP A 88 -8.46 4.24 -18.10
N HIS A 89 -9.08 4.36 -16.92
CA HIS A 89 -10.31 3.65 -16.53
C HIS A 89 -10.24 2.12 -16.62
N GLN A 90 -9.03 1.54 -16.72
CA GLN A 90 -8.85 0.09 -16.80
C GLN A 90 -8.82 -0.61 -15.44
N GLY A 91 -8.82 0.15 -14.34
CA GLY A 91 -8.89 -0.39 -13.00
C GLY A 91 -9.20 0.67 -11.94
N GLU A 92 -8.97 0.30 -10.69
CA GLU A 92 -9.17 1.17 -9.55
C GLU A 92 -7.91 1.29 -8.70
N THR A 93 -7.81 2.40 -7.99
CA THR A 93 -6.76 2.69 -7.01
C THR A 93 -7.37 3.14 -5.70
N LEU A 94 -6.77 2.70 -4.60
CA LEU A 94 -7.02 3.25 -3.28
C LEU A 94 -6.13 4.46 -3.05
N THR A 95 -6.74 5.55 -2.63
CA THR A 95 -6.05 6.80 -2.27
C THR A 95 -6.42 7.22 -0.85
N ILE A 96 -5.56 8.01 -0.21
CA ILE A 96 -5.80 8.53 1.15
C ILE A 96 -6.69 9.78 1.06
N LYS A 97 -7.74 9.87 1.89
CA LYS A 97 -8.62 11.03 2.01
C LYS A 97 -7.80 12.29 2.29
N GLY A 98 -8.09 13.36 1.56
CA GLY A 98 -7.41 14.66 1.72
C GLY A 98 -6.00 14.75 1.14
N GLN A 99 -5.46 13.70 0.52
CA GLN A 99 -4.12 13.74 -0.04
C GLN A 99 -4.07 14.39 -1.46
N PRO A 100 -3.09 15.26 -1.76
CA PRO A 100 -2.90 15.80 -3.09
C PRO A 100 -2.51 14.72 -4.10
N VAL A 101 -3.11 14.77 -5.30
CA VAL A 101 -2.95 13.77 -6.36
C VAL A 101 -1.50 13.65 -6.85
N ARG A 102 -0.75 14.76 -6.90
CA ARG A 102 0.61 14.80 -7.47
C ARG A 102 1.70 14.23 -6.56
N ASP A 103 1.41 13.99 -5.29
CA ASP A 103 2.40 13.49 -4.32
C ASP A 103 1.82 12.36 -3.45
N ALA A 104 1.02 11.50 -4.09
CA ALA A 104 0.33 10.42 -3.41
C ALA A 104 1.30 9.46 -2.72
N ARG A 105 2.36 9.01 -3.42
CA ARG A 105 3.39 8.07 -2.89
C ARG A 105 2.80 6.84 -2.15
N PHE A 106 1.54 6.54 -2.46
CA PHE A 106 0.69 5.52 -1.90
C PHE A 106 0.06 4.84 -3.10
N TYR A 107 0.58 3.66 -3.44
CA TYR A 107 0.32 3.02 -4.71
C TYR A 107 -0.36 1.69 -4.44
N VAL A 108 -1.68 1.75 -4.35
CA VAL A 108 -2.54 0.61 -4.06
C VAL A 108 -3.56 0.47 -5.17
N TYR A 109 -3.65 -0.72 -5.74
CA TYR A 109 -4.43 -1.00 -6.94
C TYR A 109 -5.37 -2.17 -6.71
N SER A 110 -6.54 -2.14 -7.34
CA SER A 110 -7.43 -3.30 -7.33
C SER A 110 -6.73 -4.51 -7.96
N ALA A 111 -6.89 -5.68 -7.33
CA ALA A 111 -6.28 -6.92 -7.81
C ALA A 111 -6.89 -7.42 -9.12
#